data_AF-A0A1I5J6I8-F1
#
_entry.id   AF-A0A1I5J6I8-F1
#
_cell.length_a   1.000
_cell.length_b   1.000
_cell.length_c   1.000
_cell.angle_alpha   90.00
_cell.angle_beta   90.00
_cell.angle_gamma   90.00
#
_symmetry.space_group_name_H-M   'P 1'
#
loop_
_entity.id
_entity.type
_entity.pdbx_description
1 polymer ?
#
loop_
_entity_poly.entity_id
_entity_poly.type
_entity_poly.pdbx_seq_one_letter_code
_entity_poly.pdbx_strand_id
1 'polypeptide(L)'
;MDSRDRDDQGRARNARPRDGLGRPLPYGSDGVPRQPEGVQRTPEETLAEAQDLLDAGRPFHAHEVFEDAWKATDGPERELWRGLAQLAVGLTHALRGNGSGAVALLERGAENIAPFREEPPHGVDVAGLQRWAQSLAAEARERVRVVPEVPRLAP
;
A
#
# COMPACT_ATOMS: atom_id res chain seq x y z
N MET A 1 -25.78 -9.71 -19.45
CA MET A 1 -24.77 -10.74 -19.81
C MET A 1 -23.41 -10.14 -19.51
N ASP A 2 -22.87 -10.47 -18.34
CA ASP A 2 -21.62 -9.90 -17.82
C ASP A 2 -20.45 -10.70 -18.41
N SER A 3 -19.99 -10.28 -19.59
CA SER A 3 -18.84 -10.90 -20.24
C SER A 3 -17.59 -10.49 -19.48
N ARG A 4 -17.21 -11.33 -18.51
CA ARG A 4 -15.97 -11.19 -17.75
C ARG A 4 -14.81 -11.13 -18.74
N ASP A 5 -14.15 -9.98 -18.77
CA ASP A 5 -13.00 -9.70 -19.62
C ASP A 5 -11.89 -10.71 -19.31
N ARG A 6 -11.53 -11.52 -20.30
CA ARG A 6 -10.59 -12.63 -20.18
C ARG A 6 -9.60 -12.60 -21.34
N ASP A 7 -8.35 -12.95 -21.09
CA ASP A 7 -7.38 -13.19 -22.16
C ASP A 7 -7.68 -14.49 -22.91
N ASP A 8 -6.91 -14.73 -23.97
CA ASP A 8 -6.99 -15.94 -24.81
C ASP A 8 -6.67 -17.24 -24.03
N GLN A 9 -6.20 -17.12 -22.79
CA GLN A 9 -5.96 -18.22 -21.85
C GLN A 9 -7.05 -18.32 -20.76
N GLY A 10 -8.12 -17.54 -20.85
CA GLY A 10 -9.25 -17.56 -19.92
C GLY A 10 -9.00 -16.88 -18.57
N ARG A 11 -7.85 -16.19 -18.40
CA ARG A 11 -7.52 -15.43 -17.18
C ARG A 11 -8.24 -14.10 -17.22
N ALA A 12 -8.81 -13.68 -16.10
CA ALA A 12 -9.49 -12.39 -16.02
C ALA A 12 -8.52 -11.25 -16.34
N ARG A 13 -8.71 -10.59 -17.49
CA ARG A 13 -8.02 -9.34 -17.80
C ARG A 13 -8.76 -8.26 -17.05
N ASN A 14 -8.17 -7.78 -15.97
CA ASN A 14 -8.74 -6.67 -15.22
C ASN A 14 -8.42 -5.35 -15.94
N ALA A 15 -8.85 -5.20 -17.20
CA ALA A 15 -8.57 -4.02 -18.03
C ALA A 15 -9.50 -2.83 -17.70
N ARG A 16 -10.40 -3.00 -16.73
CA ARG A 16 -11.30 -1.94 -16.29
C ARG A 16 -10.47 -0.81 -15.64
N PRO A 17 -10.59 0.44 -16.11
CA PRO A 17 -9.83 1.58 -15.55
C PRO A 17 -10.12 1.72 -14.07
N ARG A 18 -9.17 2.28 -13.31
CA ARG A 18 -9.26 2.43 -11.85
C ARG A 18 -8.93 3.84 -11.41
N ASP A 19 -9.50 4.29 -10.30
CA ASP A 19 -9.12 5.55 -9.67
C ASP A 19 -7.75 5.44 -8.95
N GLY A 20 -7.26 6.55 -8.39
CA GLY A 20 -5.99 6.60 -7.65
C GLY A 20 -5.97 5.74 -6.37
N LEU A 21 -7.14 5.30 -5.88
CA LEU A 21 -7.25 4.34 -4.79
C LEU A 21 -7.36 2.92 -5.29
N GLY A 22 -7.44 2.66 -6.60
CA GLY A 22 -7.58 1.33 -7.20
C GLY A 22 -9.02 0.84 -7.35
N ARG A 23 -10.06 1.67 -7.16
CA ARG A 23 -11.46 1.27 -7.37
C ARG A 23 -11.81 1.22 -8.86
N PRO A 24 -12.55 0.21 -9.34
CA PRO A 24 -12.95 0.14 -10.74
C PRO A 24 -13.85 1.33 -11.15
N LEU A 25 -13.51 1.96 -12.27
CA LEU A 25 -14.25 3.04 -12.94
C LEU A 25 -15.13 2.50 -14.07
N PRO A 26 -16.15 3.22 -14.53
CA PRO A 26 -16.89 2.87 -15.75
C PRO A 26 -15.95 2.64 -16.96
N TYR A 27 -16.35 1.76 -17.88
CA TYR A 27 -15.60 1.58 -19.13
C TYR A 27 -15.56 2.90 -19.93
N GLY A 28 -14.41 3.20 -20.53
CA GLY A 28 -14.18 4.46 -21.26
C GLY A 28 -13.83 5.66 -20.37
N SER A 29 -13.75 5.49 -19.04
CA SER A 29 -13.16 6.50 -18.16
C SER A 29 -11.63 6.47 -18.20
N ASP A 30 -11.00 7.63 -18.08
CA ASP A 30 -9.57 7.73 -17.84
C ASP A 30 -9.27 7.24 -16.41
N GLY A 31 -8.53 6.14 -16.32
CA GLY A 31 -8.04 5.59 -15.06
C GLY A 31 -6.60 6.00 -14.78
N VAL A 32 -6.18 5.80 -13.53
CA VAL A 32 -4.77 5.88 -13.16
C VAL A 32 -4.12 4.52 -13.49
N PRO A 33 -3.06 4.49 -14.33
CA PRO A 33 -2.33 3.25 -14.60
C PRO A 33 -1.81 2.61 -13.30
N ARG A 34 -1.78 1.27 -13.26
CA ARG A 34 -1.09 0.55 -12.18
C ARG A 34 0.41 0.79 -12.26
N GLN A 35 1.12 0.57 -11.17
CA GLN A 35 2.58 0.56 -11.25
C GLN A 35 3.07 -0.59 -12.14
N PRO A 36 4.16 -0.38 -12.92
CA PRO A 36 4.75 -1.44 -13.70
C PRO A 36 5.30 -2.52 -12.76
N GLU A 37 4.85 -3.76 -12.95
CA GLU A 37 5.29 -4.91 -12.17
C GLU A 37 6.70 -5.35 -12.58
N GLY A 38 7.50 -5.80 -11.61
CA GLY A 38 8.81 -6.40 -11.86
C GLY A 38 9.93 -5.41 -12.19
N VAL A 39 9.70 -4.11 -11.94
CA VAL A 39 10.74 -3.10 -12.03
C VAL A 39 11.72 -3.27 -10.88
N GLN A 40 12.98 -3.49 -11.22
CA GLN A 40 14.08 -3.54 -10.25
C GLN A 40 14.33 -2.15 -9.70
N ARG A 41 14.25 -2.00 -8.38
CA ARG A 41 14.53 -0.78 -7.63
C ARG A 41 15.47 -1.10 -6.49
N THR A 42 16.36 -0.18 -6.18
CA THR A 42 17.07 -0.19 -4.90
C THR A 42 16.09 0.07 -3.74
N PRO A 43 16.45 -0.30 -2.50
CA PRO A 43 15.65 0.07 -1.33
C PRO A 43 15.36 1.57 -1.23
N GLU A 44 16.35 2.42 -1.52
CA GLU A 44 16.23 3.87 -1.47
C GLU A 44 15.26 4.39 -2.54
N GLU A 45 15.35 3.89 -3.78
CA GLU A 45 14.39 4.23 -4.85
C GLU A 45 12.97 3.75 -4.51
N THR A 46 12.85 2.56 -3.92
CA THR A 46 11.57 1.99 -3.49
C THR A 46 10.90 2.89 -2.46
N LEU A 47 11.65 3.34 -1.44
CA LEU A 47 11.14 4.23 -0.39
C LEU A 47 10.80 5.62 -0.94
N ALA A 48 11.66 6.20 -1.79
CA ALA A 48 11.42 7.52 -2.38
C ALA A 48 10.17 7.52 -3.28
N GLU A 49 10.04 6.54 -4.19
CA GLU A 49 8.88 6.43 -5.07
C GLU A 49 7.60 6.17 -4.27
N ALA A 50 7.64 5.31 -3.25
CA ALA A 50 6.50 5.09 -2.39
C ALA A 50 6.10 6.35 -1.60
N GLN A 51 7.06 7.16 -1.12
CA GLN A 51 6.77 8.42 -0.45
C GLN A 51 6.09 9.41 -1.39
N ASP A 52 6.59 9.58 -2.61
CA ASP A 52 6.00 10.47 -3.61
C ASP A 52 4.55 10.09 -3.95
N LEU A 53 4.28 8.78 -4.02
CA LEU A 53 2.93 8.26 -4.23
C LEU A 53 2.02 8.52 -3.03
N LEU A 54 2.52 8.34 -1.81
CA LEU A 54 1.78 8.62 -0.58
C LEU A 54 1.44 10.11 -0.49
N ASP A 55 2.41 10.99 -0.77
CA ASP A 55 2.25 12.45 -0.79
C ASP A 55 1.25 12.89 -1.88
N ALA A 56 1.19 12.17 -3.00
CA ALA A 56 0.20 12.36 -4.06
C ALA A 56 -1.18 11.73 -3.77
N GLY A 57 -1.40 11.14 -2.59
CA GLY A 57 -2.68 10.51 -2.23
C GLY A 57 -2.95 9.21 -2.98
N ARG A 58 -1.90 8.49 -3.40
CA ARG A 58 -1.95 7.22 -4.15
C ARG A 58 -1.40 6.03 -3.35
N PRO A 59 -1.98 5.72 -2.17
CA PRO A 59 -1.49 4.65 -1.31
C PRO A 59 -1.63 3.25 -1.92
N PHE A 60 -2.55 3.03 -2.86
CA PHE A 60 -2.66 1.75 -3.56
C PHE A 60 -1.45 1.53 -4.48
N HIS A 61 -0.98 2.57 -5.17
CA HIS A 61 0.23 2.49 -5.99
C HIS A 61 1.49 2.34 -5.12
N ALA A 62 1.55 3.01 -3.96
CA ALA A 62 2.63 2.78 -3.00
C ALA A 62 2.67 1.32 -2.50
N HIS A 63 1.49 0.73 -2.27
CA HIS A 63 1.39 -0.71 -1.95
C HIS A 63 1.98 -1.57 -3.07
N GLU A 64 1.72 -1.27 -4.34
CA GLU A 64 2.28 -2.02 -5.48
C GLU A 64 3.82 -1.93 -5.51
N VAL A 65 4.39 -0.76 -5.25
CA VAL A 65 5.86 -0.57 -5.15
C VAL A 65 6.46 -1.46 -4.05
N PHE A 66 5.86 -1.47 -2.86
CA PHE A 66 6.32 -2.32 -1.76
C PHE A 66 6.07 -3.81 -1.99
N GLU A 67 5.00 -4.17 -2.68
CA GLU A 67 4.70 -5.57 -3.01
C GLU A 67 5.75 -6.14 -3.97
N ASP A 68 6.21 -5.35 -4.94
CA ASP A 68 7.29 -5.74 -5.83
C ASP A 68 8.61 -5.92 -5.08
N ALA A 69 8.97 -4.99 -4.19
CA ALA A 69 10.15 -5.12 -3.33
C ALA A 69 10.06 -6.37 -2.43
N TRP A 70 8.87 -6.65 -1.87
CA TRP A 70 8.62 -7.85 -1.08
C TRP A 70 8.81 -9.15 -1.88
N LYS A 71 8.36 -9.18 -3.14
CA LYS A 71 8.52 -10.34 -4.02
C LYS A 71 9.96 -10.54 -4.49
N ALA A 72 10.75 -9.45 -4.57
CA ALA A 72 12.13 -9.47 -5.02
C ALA A 72 13.16 -9.69 -3.89
N THR A 73 12.74 -9.58 -2.62
CA THR A 73 13.64 -9.65 -1.46
C THR A 73 13.56 -11.01 -0.78
N ASP A 74 14.72 -11.59 -0.48
CA ASP A 74 14.86 -12.79 0.35
C ASP A 74 15.32 -12.44 1.77
N GLY A 75 15.23 -13.40 2.69
CA GLY A 75 15.74 -13.25 4.06
C GLY A 75 14.85 -12.40 4.96
N PRO A 76 15.37 -11.95 6.13
CA PRO A 76 14.57 -11.29 7.16
C PRO A 76 13.91 -9.98 6.69
N GLU A 77 14.62 -9.20 5.87
CA GLU A 77 14.15 -7.91 5.36
C GLU A 77 12.88 -8.02 4.50
N ARG A 78 12.61 -9.20 3.95
CA ARG A 78 11.36 -9.48 3.22
C ARG A 78 10.11 -9.11 4.04
N GLU A 79 10.12 -9.32 5.36
CA GLU A 79 8.98 -8.98 6.21
C GLU A 79 8.84 -7.47 6.46
N LEU A 80 9.92 -6.68 6.35
CA LEU A 80 9.85 -5.21 6.37
C LEU A 80 9.01 -4.72 5.18
N TRP A 81 9.36 -5.16 3.97
CA TRP A 81 8.65 -4.78 2.75
C TRP A 81 7.19 -5.22 2.76
N ARG A 82 6.91 -6.42 3.28
CA ARG A 82 5.54 -6.89 3.49
C ARG A 82 4.76 -6.00 4.46
N GLY A 83 5.38 -5.60 5.57
CA GLY A 83 4.78 -4.69 6.54
C GLY A 83 4.45 -3.33 5.93
N LEU A 84 5.39 -2.73 5.18
CA LEU A 84 5.18 -1.48 4.47
C LEU A 84 4.06 -1.58 3.42
N ALA A 85 4.01 -2.68 2.65
CA ALA A 85 2.93 -2.95 1.72
C ALA A 85 1.57 -3.02 2.42
N GLN A 86 1.50 -3.64 3.61
CA GLN A 86 0.28 -3.73 4.44
C GLN A 86 -0.15 -2.37 4.98
N LEU A 87 0.78 -1.54 5.43
CA LEU A 87 0.47 -0.17 5.88
C LEU A 87 -0.14 0.67 4.75
N ALA A 88 0.45 0.62 3.55
CA ALA A 88 -0.06 1.35 2.39
C ALA A 88 -1.45 0.88 1.95
N VAL A 89 -1.70 -0.44 1.92
CA VAL A 89 -3.06 -0.94 1.59
C VAL A 89 -4.04 -0.72 2.74
N GLY A 90 -3.59 -0.70 4.00
CA GLY A 90 -4.39 -0.31 5.16
C GLY A 90 -4.92 1.13 5.05
N LEU A 91 -4.05 2.07 4.66
CA LEU A 91 -4.42 3.44 4.33
C LEU A 91 -5.42 3.50 3.17
N THR A 92 -5.18 2.71 2.12
CA THR A 92 -6.12 2.61 0.98
C THR A 92 -7.52 2.18 1.45
N HIS A 93 -7.62 1.20 2.34
CA HIS A 93 -8.89 0.76 2.91
C HIS A 93 -9.56 1.86 3.75
N ALA A 94 -8.77 2.59 4.55
CA ALA A 94 -9.26 3.67 5.38
C ALA A 94 -9.88 4.80 4.53
N LEU A 95 -9.17 5.25 3.49
CA LEU A 95 -9.66 6.26 2.54
C LEU A 95 -10.87 5.78 1.73
N ARG A 96 -11.01 4.46 1.55
CA ARG A 96 -12.18 3.86 0.91
C ARG A 96 -13.38 3.70 1.85
N GLY A 97 -13.25 4.03 3.13
CA GLY A 97 -14.26 3.85 4.17
C GLY A 97 -14.49 2.39 4.59
N ASN A 98 -13.53 1.51 4.31
CA ASN A 98 -13.52 0.15 4.83
C ASN A 98 -12.71 0.10 6.13
N GLY A 99 -13.31 0.57 7.23
CA GLY A 99 -12.65 0.67 8.54
C GLY A 99 -12.15 -0.67 9.07
N SER A 100 -12.96 -1.73 9.01
CA SER A 100 -12.56 -3.06 9.48
C SER A 100 -11.35 -3.61 8.73
N GLY A 101 -11.33 -3.47 7.40
CA GLY A 101 -10.19 -3.88 6.58
C GLY A 101 -8.95 -3.02 6.84
N ALA A 102 -9.13 -1.71 7.03
CA ALA A 102 -8.04 -0.79 7.35
C ALA A 102 -7.35 -1.17 8.66
N VAL A 103 -8.12 -1.32 9.73
CA VAL A 103 -7.64 -1.69 11.07
C VAL A 103 -6.82 -2.97 11.02
N ALA A 104 -7.36 -4.04 10.41
CA ALA A 104 -6.69 -5.33 10.37
C ALA A 104 -5.33 -5.27 9.65
N LEU A 105 -5.23 -4.47 8.58
CA LEU A 105 -4.00 -4.33 7.79
C LEU A 105 -2.99 -3.39 8.46
N LEU A 106 -3.45 -2.28 9.07
CA LEU A 106 -2.59 -1.34 9.78
C LEU A 106 -1.94 -1.99 11.00
N GLU A 107 -2.71 -2.73 11.80
CA GLU A 107 -2.20 -3.45 12.97
C GLU A 107 -1.21 -4.55 12.55
N ARG A 108 -1.57 -5.36 11.54
CA ARG A 108 -0.67 -6.41 11.03
C ARG A 108 0.62 -5.82 10.44
N GLY A 109 0.52 -4.72 9.69
CA GLY A 109 1.68 -4.04 9.13
C GLY A 109 2.61 -3.51 10.22
N ALA A 110 2.04 -2.87 11.25
CA ALA A 110 2.79 -2.36 12.40
C ALA A 110 3.48 -3.47 13.21
N GLU A 111 2.85 -4.64 13.35
CA GLU A 111 3.45 -5.83 13.94
C GLU A 111 4.63 -6.36 13.11
N ASN A 112 4.46 -6.44 11.78
CA ASN A 112 5.49 -6.97 10.89
C ASN A 112 6.75 -6.10 10.82
N ILE A 113 6.61 -4.78 10.95
CA ILE A 113 7.77 -3.88 10.99
C ILE A 113 8.41 -3.77 12.39
N ALA A 114 7.72 -4.22 13.45
CA ALA A 114 8.18 -4.07 14.83
C ALA A 114 9.59 -4.64 15.10
N PRO A 115 10.00 -5.79 14.55
CA PRO A 115 11.34 -6.35 14.79
C PRO A 115 12.49 -5.46 14.29
N PHE A 116 12.22 -4.55 13.35
CA PHE A 116 13.24 -3.67 12.75
C PHE A 116 13.42 -2.36 13.51
N ARG A 117 12.75 -2.16 14.65
CA ARG A 117 12.69 -0.87 15.34
C ARG A 117 14.04 -0.41 15.90
N GLU A 118 14.84 -1.34 16.42
CA GLU A 118 16.14 -1.02 17.06
C GLU A 118 17.24 -0.75 16.02
N GLU A 119 17.17 -1.41 14.86
CA GLU A 119 18.10 -1.23 13.74
C GLU A 119 17.31 -1.17 12.43
N PRO A 120 16.73 -0.01 12.08
CA PRO A 120 15.88 0.10 10.91
C PRO A 120 16.69 0.01 9.60
N PRO A 121 16.40 -0.97 8.73
CA PRO A 121 17.02 -1.02 7.41
C PRO A 121 16.67 0.23 6.61
N HIS A 122 17.61 0.70 5.78
CA HIS A 122 17.41 1.76 4.79
C HIS A 122 16.92 3.11 5.36
N GLY A 123 17.09 3.32 6.67
CA GLY A 123 16.66 4.54 7.36
C GLY A 123 15.15 4.65 7.55
N VAL A 124 14.39 3.55 7.49
CA VAL A 124 12.93 3.58 7.69
C VAL A 124 12.57 4.07 9.10
N ASP A 125 11.64 5.02 9.22
CA ASP A 125 11.10 5.47 10.51
C ASP A 125 10.07 4.48 11.06
N VAL A 126 10.55 3.30 11.46
CA VAL A 126 9.71 2.22 12.00
C VAL A 126 8.87 2.72 13.19
N ALA A 127 9.48 3.49 14.08
CA ALA A 127 8.79 3.99 15.26
C ALA A 127 7.68 4.99 14.90
N GLY A 128 7.91 5.90 13.95
CA GLY A 128 6.91 6.81 13.43
C GLY A 128 5.77 6.09 12.72
N LEU A 129 6.10 5.13 11.86
CA LEU A 129 5.12 4.33 11.14
C LEU A 129 4.22 3.51 12.08
N GLN A 130 4.76 2.95 13.15
CA GLN A 130 3.95 2.24 14.16
C GLN A 130 2.98 3.19 14.88
N ARG A 131 3.43 4.38 15.30
CA ARG A 131 2.56 5.38 15.94
C ARG A 131 1.46 5.85 14.99
N TRP A 132 1.83 6.13 13.76
CA TRP A 132 0.91 6.55 12.70
C TRP A 132 -0.15 5.46 12.44
N ALA A 133 0.27 4.20 12.27
CA ALA A 133 -0.62 3.08 12.00
C ALA A 133 -1.63 2.85 13.14
N GLN A 134 -1.17 2.93 14.39
CA GLN A 134 -2.03 2.80 15.58
C GLN A 134 -3.05 3.95 15.66
N SER A 135 -2.62 5.19 15.42
CA SER A 135 -3.51 6.35 15.42
C SER A 135 -4.59 6.26 14.33
N LEU A 136 -4.19 5.91 13.10
CA LEU A 136 -5.12 5.73 12.00
C LEU A 136 -6.07 4.54 12.22
N ALA A 137 -5.58 3.43 12.78
CA ALA A 137 -6.43 2.31 13.13
C ALA A 137 -7.48 2.71 14.17
N ALA A 138 -7.10 3.47 15.20
CA ALA A 138 -8.05 4.00 16.19
C ALA A 138 -9.12 4.89 15.53
N GLU A 139 -8.71 5.81 14.64
CA GLU A 139 -9.66 6.66 13.93
C GLU A 139 -10.62 5.85 13.03
N ALA A 140 -10.10 4.87 12.29
CA ALA A 140 -10.85 4.01 11.38
C ALA A 140 -11.85 3.07 12.10
N ARG A 141 -11.67 2.83 13.41
CA ARG A 141 -12.66 2.12 14.24
C ARG A 141 -13.90 2.96 14.51
N GLU A 142 -13.72 4.28 14.61
CA GLU A 142 -14.78 5.21 15.02
C GLU A 142 -15.45 5.90 13.83
N ARG A 143 -14.75 6.06 12.70
CA ARG A 143 -15.18 6.89 11.58
C ARG A 143 -15.20 6.12 10.27
N VAL A 144 -16.29 6.29 9.52
CA VAL A 144 -16.40 5.76 8.14
C VAL A 144 -15.51 6.53 7.17
N ARG A 145 -15.25 7.82 7.42
CA ARG A 145 -14.33 8.63 6.62
C ARG A 145 -13.27 9.22 7.53
N VAL A 146 -12.02 8.94 7.19
CA VAL A 146 -10.82 9.47 7.87
C VAL A 146 -10.16 10.51 6.99
N VAL A 147 -9.40 11.43 7.59
CA VAL A 147 -8.50 12.36 6.90
C VAL A 147 -7.12 12.20 7.52
N PRO A 148 -6.40 11.12 7.16
CA PRO A 148 -5.14 10.79 7.80
C PRO A 148 -4.04 11.74 7.35
N GLU A 149 -3.11 12.02 8.26
CA GLU A 149 -1.81 12.56 7.87
C GLU A 149 -1.06 11.52 7.02
N VAL A 150 -0.33 12.00 6.02
CA VAL A 150 0.53 11.15 5.20
C VAL A 150 1.74 10.73 6.03
N PRO A 151 2.04 9.42 6.16
CA PRO A 151 3.20 8.99 6.93
C PRO A 151 4.49 9.39 6.23
N ARG A 152 5.55 9.59 7.02
CA ARG A 152 6.92 9.66 6.52
C ARG A 152 7.56 8.29 6.65
N LEU A 153 8.09 7.79 5.54
CA LEU A 153 8.74 6.48 5.47
C LEU A 153 10.14 6.49 6.08
N ALA A 154 10.83 7.63 6.00
CA ALA A 154 12.13 7.89 6.62
C ALA A 154 12.11 9.25 7.34
N PRO A 155 12.99 9.50 8.33
CA PRO A 155 13.07 10.74 9.10
C PRO A 155 13.32 12.01 8.28
#